data_AF-A0A959VNX7-F1
#
_entry.id   AF-A0A959VNX7-F1
#
_cell.length_a   1.000
_cell.length_b   1.000
_cell.length_c   1.000
_cell.angle_alpha   90.00
_cell.angle_beta   90.00
_cell.angle_gamma   90.00
#
_symmetry.space_group_name_H-M   'P 1'
#
loop_
_entity.id
_entity.type
_entity.pdbx_description
1 polymer ?
#
loop_
_entity_poly.entity_id
_entity_poly.type
_entity_poly.pdbx_seq_one_letter_code
_entity_poly.pdbx_strand_id
1 'polypeptide(L)'
;MNHAAKRRRLGGDFVPAVGVAALLAVALALAGCGLGPGEDTGDASLIVTRDYGSEVLIDKPDIPVNESSNAMRLLDESAELETRYGGEFVQSVNGISGGRDSGRSSDWFFAVNGIVAERGSAQFTITGGDKLWWDYRDWTDAMEIGAVVGSYPAPFSTGYDDRGWGVEVDCMGDATACVMVRKQLEGDGANLEEKGENLRLMVGTWEQISNTPEGQKLEKGPGVSGVFAKFRPGPTAATYPGSSSWHLVGLDARGETTRSFDPAAGLVAAMRKADEPPVWLITGGTEKGVQLAAAALNPEDLERRFAAVVSDGQVSSLPLP
;
A
#
# COMPACT_ATOMS: atom_id res chain seq x y z
N MET A 1 -18.84 -88.36 -37.94
CA MET A 1 -17.57 -88.37 -38.69
C MET A 1 -16.49 -87.85 -37.74
N ASN A 2 -15.90 -88.75 -36.96
CA ASN A 2 -14.55 -89.30 -37.18
C ASN A 2 -13.46 -88.22 -37.31
N HIS A 3 -12.76 -87.92 -36.22
CA HIS A 3 -11.39 -88.38 -36.07
C HIS A 3 -10.93 -88.33 -34.61
N ALA A 4 -10.49 -89.51 -34.14
CA ALA A 4 -9.74 -89.72 -32.93
C ALA A 4 -8.24 -89.80 -33.27
N ALA A 5 -7.37 -89.30 -32.37
CA ALA A 5 -6.06 -89.87 -32.01
C ALA A 5 -5.34 -88.90 -31.03
N LYS A 6 -5.16 -89.28 -29.75
CA LYS A 6 -3.93 -89.85 -29.12
C LYS A 6 -2.74 -88.88 -29.18
N ARG A 7 -1.91 -88.64 -28.17
CA ARG A 7 -1.58 -89.13 -26.79
C ARG A 7 -0.50 -88.09 -26.33
N ARG A 8 -0.20 -87.77 -25.08
CA ARG A 8 0.21 -88.59 -23.93
C ARG A 8 0.47 -87.60 -22.76
N ARG A 9 0.22 -88.03 -21.53
CA ARG A 9 0.54 -87.35 -20.27
C ARG A 9 2.05 -87.13 -20.08
N LEU A 10 2.46 -86.12 -19.31
CA LEU A 10 3.15 -86.26 -18.00
C LEU A 10 3.73 -84.93 -17.46
N GLY A 11 3.58 -84.72 -16.13
CA GLY A 11 4.34 -83.77 -15.29
C GLY A 11 3.54 -82.52 -14.91
N GLY A 12 3.13 -82.30 -13.65
CA GLY A 12 4.01 -81.88 -12.54
C GLY A 12 4.38 -80.41 -12.77
N ASP A 13 3.99 -79.40 -11.99
CA ASP A 13 3.69 -79.33 -10.57
C ASP A 13 2.74 -78.17 -10.26
N PHE A 14 2.03 -78.27 -9.13
CA PHE A 14 1.33 -77.16 -8.50
C PHE A 14 2.35 -76.13 -7.99
N VAL A 15 2.23 -74.86 -8.41
CA VAL A 15 2.80 -73.71 -7.69
C VAL A 15 1.65 -72.72 -7.45
N PRO A 16 1.44 -72.26 -6.19
CA PRO A 16 0.29 -71.44 -5.85
C PRO A 16 0.45 -70.01 -6.33
N ALA A 17 -0.69 -69.40 -6.66
CA ALA A 17 -0.84 -67.99 -6.96
C ALA A 17 -0.50 -67.13 -5.73
N VAL A 18 0.66 -66.48 -5.70
CA VAL A 18 0.88 -65.24 -4.94
C VAL A 18 1.99 -64.48 -5.64
N GLY A 19 1.74 -63.24 -6.08
CA GLY A 19 2.82 -62.34 -6.47
C GLY A 19 2.65 -61.60 -7.80
N VAL A 20 1.48 -61.01 -8.06
CA VAL A 20 1.39 -59.91 -9.06
C VAL A 20 0.58 -58.71 -8.55
N ALA A 21 -0.20 -58.84 -7.47
CA ALA A 21 -1.07 -57.75 -7.01
C ALA A 21 -0.39 -56.69 -6.10
N ALA A 22 0.87 -56.86 -5.69
CA ALA A 22 1.51 -55.97 -4.71
C ALA A 22 2.36 -54.84 -5.33
N LEU A 23 2.63 -54.85 -6.64
CA LEU A 23 3.50 -53.86 -7.29
C LEU A 23 2.76 -52.69 -7.94
N LEU A 24 1.42 -52.73 -8.03
CA LEU A 24 0.61 -51.63 -8.57
C LEU A 24 0.01 -50.70 -7.51
N ALA A 25 0.05 -51.07 -6.23
CA ALA A 25 -0.48 -50.25 -5.14
C ALA A 25 0.56 -49.28 -4.54
N VAL A 26 1.86 -49.50 -4.77
CA VAL A 26 2.93 -48.65 -4.21
C VAL A 26 3.33 -47.50 -5.16
N ALA A 27 2.96 -47.57 -6.45
CA ALA A 27 3.26 -46.51 -7.41
C ALA A 27 2.26 -45.33 -7.39
N LEU A 28 1.13 -45.45 -6.67
CA LEU A 28 0.11 -44.40 -6.56
C LEU A 28 0.31 -43.46 -5.37
N ALA A 29 1.26 -43.74 -4.47
CA ALA A 29 1.54 -42.88 -3.31
C ALA A 29 2.61 -41.80 -3.56
N LEU A 30 3.35 -41.86 -4.67
CA LEU A 30 4.43 -40.92 -4.99
C LEU A 30 4.11 -39.95 -6.14
N ALA A 31 2.88 -40.00 -6.66
CA ALA A 31 2.34 -39.01 -7.60
C ALA A 31 1.29 -38.10 -6.92
N GLY A 32 1.41 -37.90 -5.60
CA GLY A 32 0.80 -36.76 -4.94
C GLY A 32 1.50 -35.50 -5.44
N CYS A 33 1.03 -34.96 -6.57
CA CYS A 33 1.47 -33.69 -7.12
C CYS A 33 1.52 -32.64 -6.00
N GLY A 34 2.69 -32.01 -5.84
CA GLY A 34 2.96 -30.96 -4.86
C GLY A 34 2.13 -29.70 -5.06
N LEU A 35 0.84 -29.76 -4.74
CA LEU A 35 -0.01 -28.61 -4.43
C LEU A 35 -0.03 -28.43 -2.91
N GLY A 36 1.15 -28.22 -2.33
CA GLY A 36 1.24 -27.58 -1.02
C GLY A 36 0.98 -26.08 -1.17
N PRO A 37 0.67 -25.34 -0.10
CA PRO A 37 0.38 -23.90 -0.15
C PRO A 37 1.55 -23.00 -0.61
N GLY A 38 2.64 -23.57 -1.15
CA GLY A 38 3.90 -22.90 -1.40
C GLY A 38 4.82 -22.90 -0.18
N GLU A 39 6.05 -22.46 -0.37
CA GLU A 39 6.99 -22.23 0.73
C GLU A 39 6.56 -21.02 1.58
N ASP A 40 6.90 -21.07 2.87
CA ASP A 40 6.71 -19.95 3.82
C ASP A 40 7.62 -18.78 3.41
N THR A 41 7.06 -17.57 3.37
CA THR A 41 7.78 -16.36 2.96
C THR A 41 7.96 -15.36 4.11
N GLY A 42 7.63 -15.74 5.34
CA GLY A 42 7.64 -14.90 6.54
C GLY A 42 6.26 -14.42 6.97
N ASP A 43 6.23 -13.35 7.74
CA ASP A 43 5.00 -12.72 8.23
C ASP A 43 4.74 -11.38 7.52
N ALA A 44 3.47 -11.11 7.21
CA ALA A 44 3.00 -9.82 6.70
C ALA A 44 1.99 -9.20 7.67
N SER A 45 1.78 -7.89 7.57
CA SER A 45 0.78 -7.19 8.38
C SER A 45 -0.48 -6.88 7.59
N LEU A 46 -1.64 -6.98 8.24
CA LEU A 46 -2.94 -6.54 7.72
C LEU A 46 -3.53 -5.53 8.68
N ILE A 47 -3.89 -4.37 8.14
CA ILE A 47 -4.75 -3.41 8.81
C ILE A 47 -5.97 -3.10 7.95
N VAL A 48 -7.14 -3.06 8.58
CA VAL A 48 -8.41 -2.68 7.95
C VAL A 48 -8.97 -1.49 8.71
N THR A 49 -9.19 -0.40 8.00
CA THR A 49 -9.70 0.85 8.56
C THR A 49 -10.93 1.33 7.81
N ARG A 50 -11.54 2.38 8.35
CA ARG A 50 -12.51 3.21 7.63
C ARG A 50 -12.21 4.69 7.86
N ASP A 51 -12.82 5.49 7.00
CA ASP A 51 -12.79 6.94 7.05
C ASP A 51 -11.34 7.45 7.06
N TYR A 52 -10.57 7.04 6.04
CA TYR A 52 -9.20 7.47 5.78
C TYR A 52 -8.22 7.12 6.90
N GLY A 53 -8.33 5.91 7.45
CA GLY A 53 -7.47 5.43 8.55
C GLY A 53 -7.87 5.90 9.95
N SER A 54 -8.93 6.69 10.09
CA SER A 54 -9.33 7.28 11.37
C SER A 54 -9.90 6.27 12.36
N GLU A 55 -10.56 5.22 11.88
CA GLU A 55 -11.09 4.13 12.71
C GLU A 55 -10.50 2.79 12.26
N VAL A 56 -9.96 2.04 13.22
CA VAL A 56 -9.39 0.70 12.99
C VAL A 56 -10.46 -0.35 13.24
N LEU A 57 -10.69 -1.20 12.25
CA LEU A 57 -11.65 -2.30 12.28
C LEU A 57 -10.96 -3.64 12.55
N ILE A 58 -9.77 -3.84 11.97
CA ILE A 58 -8.92 -5.02 12.15
C ILE A 58 -7.47 -4.56 12.17
N ASP A 59 -6.67 -5.13 13.08
CA ASP A 59 -5.23 -4.93 13.16
C ASP A 59 -4.56 -6.27 13.47
N LYS A 60 -3.75 -6.77 12.54
CA LYS A 60 -3.03 -8.04 12.62
C LYS A 60 -1.60 -7.83 12.13
N PRO A 61 -0.64 -7.64 13.04
CA PRO A 61 0.75 -7.33 12.66
C PRO A 61 1.52 -8.53 12.08
N ASP A 62 1.16 -9.76 12.48
CA ASP A 62 1.95 -10.97 12.20
C ASP A 62 1.07 -12.07 11.58
N ILE A 63 0.74 -11.95 10.28
CA ILE A 63 0.03 -12.98 9.51
C ILE A 63 1.06 -13.81 8.73
N PRO A 64 1.17 -15.13 8.98
CA PRO A 64 2.04 -16.00 8.20
C PRO A 64 1.62 -16.02 6.73
N VAL A 65 2.59 -15.82 5.84
CA VAL A 65 2.37 -15.82 4.38
C VAL A 65 3.27 -16.83 3.67
N ASN A 66 2.83 -17.24 2.48
CA ASN A 66 3.51 -18.21 1.62
C ASN A 66 3.37 -17.77 0.16
N GLU A 67 3.96 -18.53 -0.77
CA GLU A 67 3.93 -18.20 -2.21
C GLU A 67 2.52 -18.08 -2.82
N SER A 68 1.48 -18.59 -2.15
CA SER A 68 0.08 -18.47 -2.60
C SER A 68 -0.70 -17.34 -1.90
N SER A 69 -0.05 -16.57 -1.02
CA SER A 69 -0.64 -15.41 -0.34
C SER A 69 -0.94 -14.28 -1.32
N ASN A 70 -2.15 -13.72 -1.22
CA ASN A 70 -2.56 -12.53 -1.97
C ASN A 70 -3.46 -11.64 -1.11
N ALA A 71 -3.62 -10.37 -1.51
CA ALA A 71 -4.34 -9.37 -0.73
C ALA A 71 -5.80 -9.76 -0.41
N MET A 72 -6.47 -10.46 -1.33
CA MET A 72 -7.83 -10.97 -1.09
C MET A 72 -7.84 -12.07 -0.03
N ARG A 73 -6.94 -13.06 -0.14
CA ARG A 73 -6.88 -14.20 0.78
C ARG A 73 -6.59 -13.76 2.22
N LEU A 74 -5.65 -12.83 2.41
CA LEU A 74 -5.32 -12.30 3.74
C LEU A 74 -6.52 -11.59 4.39
N LEU A 75 -7.32 -10.89 3.58
CA LEU A 75 -8.53 -10.23 4.06
C LEU A 75 -9.63 -11.25 4.39
N ASP A 76 -9.86 -12.24 3.52
CA ASP A 76 -10.87 -13.31 3.69
C ASP A 76 -10.62 -14.16 4.93
N GLU A 77 -9.36 -14.41 5.27
CA GLU A 77 -8.98 -15.11 6.50
C GLU A 77 -9.21 -14.28 7.79
N SER A 78 -9.48 -12.99 7.64
CA SER A 78 -9.59 -12.04 8.74
C SER A 78 -10.96 -11.40 8.89
N ALA A 79 -11.82 -11.48 7.88
CA ALA A 79 -13.11 -10.82 7.82
C ALA A 79 -14.12 -11.60 6.98
N GLU A 80 -15.41 -11.37 7.21
CA GLU A 80 -16.47 -11.88 6.34
C GLU A 80 -16.56 -10.99 5.08
N LEU A 81 -16.38 -11.60 3.91
CA LEU A 81 -16.38 -10.91 2.62
C LEU A 81 -17.60 -11.21 1.77
N GLU A 82 -18.13 -10.16 1.15
CA GLU A 82 -18.96 -10.29 -0.04
C GLU A 82 -18.19 -9.74 -1.23
N THR A 83 -18.20 -10.46 -2.35
CA THR A 83 -17.49 -10.07 -3.57
C THR A 83 -18.42 -9.90 -4.75
N ARG A 84 -17.97 -9.14 -5.76
CA ARG A 84 -18.65 -8.98 -7.06
C ARG A 84 -17.72 -9.33 -8.22
N TYR A 85 -18.29 -9.34 -9.42
CA TYR A 85 -17.56 -9.57 -10.68
C TYR A 85 -16.74 -10.87 -10.69
N GLY A 86 -17.34 -11.96 -10.22
CA GLY A 86 -16.67 -13.27 -10.21
C GLY A 86 -15.64 -13.46 -9.09
N GLY A 87 -15.64 -12.59 -8.06
CA GLY A 87 -14.76 -12.72 -6.90
C GLY A 87 -13.55 -11.79 -6.92
N GLU A 88 -13.38 -10.98 -7.98
CA GLU A 88 -12.21 -10.10 -8.12
C GLU A 88 -12.33 -8.77 -7.36
N PHE A 89 -13.54 -8.41 -6.93
CA PHE A 89 -13.81 -7.13 -6.30
C PHE A 89 -14.46 -7.31 -4.92
N VAL A 90 -13.88 -6.70 -3.88
CA VAL A 90 -14.46 -6.68 -2.53
C VAL A 90 -15.61 -5.68 -2.49
N GLN A 91 -16.81 -6.19 -2.23
CA GLN A 91 -18.03 -5.38 -2.15
C GLN A 91 -18.40 -5.05 -0.69
N SER A 92 -18.10 -5.95 0.25
CA SER A 92 -18.41 -5.79 1.66
C SER A 92 -17.35 -6.47 2.52
N VAL A 93 -17.03 -5.85 3.66
CA VAL A 93 -16.18 -6.43 4.71
C VAL A 93 -16.93 -6.29 6.03
N ASN A 94 -17.21 -7.40 6.72
CA ASN A 94 -17.97 -7.43 7.98
C ASN A 94 -19.27 -6.60 7.94
N GLY A 95 -19.99 -6.68 6.81
CA GLY A 95 -21.27 -5.99 6.60
C GLY A 95 -21.18 -4.51 6.22
N ILE A 96 -19.99 -3.91 6.15
CA ILE A 96 -19.79 -2.55 5.63
C ILE A 96 -19.63 -2.64 4.11
N SER A 97 -20.65 -2.22 3.37
CA SER A 97 -20.70 -2.34 1.92
C SER A 97 -20.31 -1.07 1.18
N GLY A 98 -19.60 -1.23 0.06
CA GLY A 98 -19.46 -0.19 -0.95
C GLY A 98 -20.81 0.18 -1.57
N GLY A 99 -20.99 1.44 -1.93
CA GLY A 99 -22.27 1.89 -2.46
C GLY A 99 -22.36 3.39 -2.66
N ARG A 100 -23.54 3.82 -3.11
CA ARG A 100 -23.88 5.22 -3.27
C ARG A 100 -25.02 5.58 -2.32
N ASP A 101 -24.79 6.54 -1.44
CA ASP A 101 -25.80 7.09 -0.55
C ASP A 101 -25.80 8.62 -0.62
N SER A 102 -26.98 9.23 -0.71
CA SER A 102 -27.16 10.69 -0.71
C SER A 102 -26.24 11.45 -1.69
N GLY A 103 -25.93 10.84 -2.84
CA GLY A 103 -25.07 11.40 -3.88
C GLY A 103 -23.56 11.19 -3.68
N ARG A 104 -23.16 10.62 -2.55
CA ARG A 104 -21.78 10.23 -2.20
C ARG A 104 -21.53 8.79 -2.58
N SER A 105 -20.30 8.47 -2.97
CA SER A 105 -19.87 7.11 -3.27
C SER A 105 -18.77 6.68 -2.31
N SER A 106 -18.93 5.52 -1.70
CA SER A 106 -17.93 4.91 -0.81
C SER A 106 -17.62 3.50 -1.26
N ASP A 107 -16.37 3.07 -1.09
CA ASP A 107 -15.95 1.71 -1.43
C ASP A 107 -14.70 1.28 -0.65
N TRP A 108 -14.34 0.01 -0.81
CA TRP A 108 -13.13 -0.58 -0.27
C TRP A 108 -11.97 -0.44 -1.24
N PHE A 109 -10.84 0.05 -0.72
CA PHE A 109 -9.59 0.14 -1.46
C PHE A 109 -8.48 -0.46 -0.62
N PHE A 110 -7.43 -0.95 -1.27
CA PHE A 110 -6.25 -1.45 -0.58
C PHE A 110 -4.96 -0.83 -1.09
N ALA A 111 -4.00 -0.73 -0.20
CA ALA A 111 -2.62 -0.38 -0.47
C ALA A 111 -1.70 -1.49 0.02
N VAL A 112 -0.60 -1.72 -0.71
CA VAL A 112 0.50 -2.56 -0.26
C VAL A 112 1.74 -1.69 -0.17
N ASN A 113 2.40 -1.70 0.98
CA ASN A 113 3.59 -0.89 1.24
C ASN A 113 3.36 0.60 0.90
N GLY A 114 2.17 1.12 1.22
CA GLY A 114 1.81 2.53 1.04
C GLY A 114 1.39 2.92 -0.38
N ILE A 115 1.26 1.95 -1.29
CA ILE A 115 0.88 2.20 -2.68
C ILE A 115 -0.47 1.58 -2.95
N VAL A 116 -1.43 2.43 -3.34
CA VAL A 116 -2.79 2.00 -3.62
C VAL A 116 -2.79 1.17 -4.88
N ALA A 117 -3.39 -0.01 -4.79
CA ALA A 117 -3.35 -1.00 -5.85
C ALA A 117 -4.24 -0.61 -7.04
N GLU A 118 -3.74 -0.90 -8.24
CA GLU A 118 -4.41 -0.63 -9.52
C GLU A 118 -4.95 -1.90 -10.17
N ARG A 119 -4.72 -3.05 -9.51
CA ARG A 119 -5.13 -4.38 -9.93
C ARG A 119 -6.00 -5.02 -8.85
N GLY A 120 -6.80 -6.01 -9.24
CA GLY A 120 -7.67 -6.73 -8.32
C GLY A 120 -6.87 -7.44 -7.20
N SER A 121 -7.41 -7.43 -5.98
CA SER A 121 -6.75 -7.96 -4.79
C SER A 121 -6.42 -9.45 -4.85
N ALA A 122 -7.17 -10.23 -5.64
CA ALA A 122 -6.90 -11.65 -5.87
C ALA A 122 -5.64 -11.90 -6.73
N GLN A 123 -5.16 -10.89 -7.46
CA GLN A 123 -3.99 -10.98 -8.33
C GLN A 123 -2.74 -10.35 -7.70
N PHE A 124 -2.86 -9.75 -6.51
CA PHE A 124 -1.79 -9.03 -5.85
C PHE A 124 -1.13 -9.93 -4.80
N THR A 125 0.05 -10.47 -5.11
CA THR A 125 0.82 -11.35 -4.22
C THR A 125 1.27 -10.59 -2.97
N ILE A 126 1.25 -11.26 -1.82
CA ILE A 126 1.76 -10.73 -0.55
C ILE A 126 2.87 -11.65 -0.05
N THR A 127 4.00 -11.06 0.31
CA THR A 127 5.21 -11.73 0.80
C THR A 127 5.58 -11.25 2.20
N GLY A 128 6.46 -11.97 2.90
CA GLY A 128 6.86 -11.57 4.24
C GLY A 128 7.50 -10.19 4.26
N GLY A 129 7.13 -9.39 5.26
CA GLY A 129 7.52 -7.98 5.41
C GLY A 129 6.51 -6.99 4.80
N ASP A 130 5.56 -7.44 3.99
CA ASP A 130 4.58 -6.54 3.37
C ASP A 130 3.59 -5.97 4.39
N LYS A 131 3.18 -4.73 4.14
CA LYS A 131 2.12 -4.02 4.86
C LYS A 131 0.90 -3.88 3.97
N LEU A 132 -0.11 -4.72 4.20
CA LEU A 132 -1.40 -4.67 3.54
C LEU A 132 -2.37 -3.79 4.33
N TRP A 133 -2.85 -2.71 3.71
CA TRP A 133 -3.80 -1.79 4.31
C TRP A 133 -5.08 -1.69 3.47
N TRP A 134 -6.21 -2.12 4.00
CA TRP A 134 -7.55 -1.87 3.46
C TRP A 134 -8.21 -0.68 4.15
N ASP A 135 -8.86 0.18 3.39
CA ASP A 135 -9.61 1.32 3.94
C ASP A 135 -10.95 1.48 3.21
N TYR A 136 -12.04 1.53 3.99
CA TYR A 136 -13.35 1.95 3.51
C TYR A 136 -13.45 3.45 3.54
N ARG A 137 -13.66 4.08 2.39
CA ARG A 137 -13.72 5.53 2.29
C ARG A 137 -14.70 6.03 1.26
N ASP A 138 -15.20 7.23 1.53
CA ASP A 138 -15.88 8.06 0.54
C ASP A 138 -14.87 8.57 -0.48
N TRP A 139 -15.04 8.25 -1.76
CA TRP A 139 -14.13 8.63 -2.84
C TRP A 139 -14.68 9.74 -3.74
N THR A 140 -15.83 10.33 -3.39
CA THR A 140 -16.59 11.26 -4.25
C THR A 140 -15.74 12.42 -4.77
N ASP A 141 -14.90 13.01 -3.91
CA ASP A 141 -14.09 14.20 -4.23
C ASP A 141 -12.60 13.89 -4.45
N ALA A 142 -12.22 12.62 -4.29
CA ALA A 142 -10.85 12.12 -4.41
C ALA A 142 -10.85 10.72 -5.03
N MET A 143 -11.27 10.64 -6.30
CA MET A 143 -11.33 9.38 -7.05
C MET A 143 -9.97 8.68 -7.14
N GLU A 144 -8.90 9.46 -7.24
CA GLU A 144 -7.54 8.95 -7.43
C GLU A 144 -6.67 9.29 -6.22
N ILE A 145 -6.52 8.33 -5.31
CA ILE A 145 -5.49 8.32 -4.28
C ILE A 145 -4.55 7.18 -4.63
N GLY A 146 -3.35 7.51 -5.12
CA GLY A 146 -2.40 6.51 -5.61
C GLY A 146 -1.38 6.03 -4.57
N ALA A 147 -1.16 6.78 -3.49
CA ALA A 147 -0.21 6.44 -2.44
C ALA A 147 -0.61 7.08 -1.10
N VAL A 148 -0.14 6.50 -0.01
CA VAL A 148 -0.41 6.90 1.37
C VAL A 148 0.87 6.84 2.21
N VAL A 149 0.96 7.70 3.22
CA VAL A 149 2.18 7.77 4.07
C VAL A 149 2.22 6.72 5.18
N GLY A 150 1.06 6.16 5.54
CA GLY A 150 0.88 5.34 6.74
C GLY A 150 1.52 3.95 6.73
N SER A 151 2.16 3.56 5.64
CA SER A 151 2.95 2.33 5.57
C SER A 151 4.46 2.59 5.69
N TYR A 152 4.89 3.80 6.03
CA TYR A 152 6.31 4.11 6.26
C TYR A 152 6.98 3.07 7.19
N PRO A 153 8.22 2.63 6.91
CA PRO A 153 9.08 2.96 5.77
C PRO A 153 8.97 1.95 4.61
N ALA A 154 7.96 1.07 4.61
CA ALA A 154 7.81 -0.03 3.65
C ALA A 154 7.97 0.38 2.17
N PRO A 155 7.36 1.48 1.67
CA PRO A 155 7.53 1.85 0.26
C PRO A 155 8.99 2.06 -0.18
N PHE A 156 9.91 2.33 0.76
CA PHE A 156 11.32 2.61 0.50
C PHE A 156 12.24 1.41 0.77
N SER A 157 11.76 0.40 1.50
CA SER A 157 12.59 -0.69 2.05
C SER A 157 12.18 -2.08 1.55
N THR A 158 10.89 -2.30 1.28
CA THR A 158 10.35 -3.61 0.86
C THR A 158 9.90 -3.63 -0.59
N GLY A 159 9.66 -2.47 -1.22
CA GLY A 159 9.23 -2.36 -2.62
C GLY A 159 7.72 -2.59 -2.83
N TYR A 160 7.30 -2.83 -4.08
CA TYR A 160 5.89 -3.04 -4.46
C TYR A 160 5.76 -3.90 -5.73
N ASP A 161 4.97 -4.99 -5.69
CA ASP A 161 4.59 -5.80 -6.87
C ASP A 161 5.80 -6.22 -7.73
N ASP A 162 6.79 -6.85 -7.10
CA ASP A 162 8.11 -7.22 -7.67
C ASP A 162 8.97 -6.05 -8.17
N ARG A 163 8.54 -4.81 -7.95
CA ARG A 163 9.30 -3.59 -8.28
C ARG A 163 10.02 -3.08 -7.04
N GLY A 164 11.35 -3.12 -7.08
CA GLY A 164 12.21 -2.39 -6.17
C GLY A 164 12.70 -1.11 -6.85
N TRP A 165 12.03 0.01 -6.60
CA TRP A 165 12.55 1.30 -7.05
C TRP A 165 13.70 1.75 -6.15
N GLY A 166 14.73 2.34 -6.76
CA GLY A 166 15.67 3.17 -6.01
C GLY A 166 14.94 4.37 -5.40
N VAL A 167 15.58 5.02 -4.43
CA VAL A 167 15.01 6.18 -3.74
C VAL A 167 15.84 7.42 -4.06
N GLU A 168 15.21 8.43 -4.64
CA GLU A 168 15.85 9.71 -4.96
C GLU A 168 15.34 10.80 -3.99
N VAL A 169 16.27 11.51 -3.34
CA VAL A 169 15.95 12.64 -2.45
C VAL A 169 16.27 13.95 -3.15
N ASP A 170 15.21 14.60 -3.63
CA ASP A 170 15.24 15.87 -4.34
C ASP A 170 15.26 17.04 -3.36
N CYS A 171 16.46 17.55 -3.15
CA CYS A 171 16.71 18.67 -2.26
C CYS A 171 16.55 20.00 -2.98
N MET A 172 15.44 20.68 -2.72
CA MET A 172 15.14 21.98 -3.32
C MET A 172 15.45 23.15 -2.39
N GLY A 173 15.54 22.92 -1.07
CA GLY A 173 15.66 23.98 -0.06
C GLY A 173 16.68 23.69 1.04
N ASP A 174 16.28 23.95 2.29
CA ASP A 174 17.13 23.84 3.48
C ASP A 174 17.91 22.51 3.54
N ALA A 175 19.24 22.61 3.65
CA ALA A 175 20.13 21.46 3.72
C ALA A 175 19.88 20.60 4.96
N THR A 176 19.39 21.19 6.05
CA THR A 176 19.15 20.47 7.31
C THR A 176 18.04 19.43 7.15
N ALA A 177 16.88 19.84 6.61
CA ALA A 177 15.78 18.92 6.34
C ALA A 177 16.21 17.77 5.42
N CYS A 178 16.96 18.07 4.37
CA CYS A 178 17.49 17.06 3.45
C CYS A 178 18.40 16.03 4.11
N VAL A 179 19.33 16.48 4.97
CA VAL A 179 20.22 15.57 5.71
C VAL A 179 19.41 14.69 6.67
N MET A 180 18.36 15.23 7.31
CA MET A 180 17.48 14.44 8.17
C MET A 180 16.77 13.34 7.38
N VAL A 181 16.11 13.70 6.26
CA VAL A 181 15.38 12.75 5.41
C VAL A 181 16.30 11.64 4.90
N ARG A 182 17.47 11.97 4.35
CA ARG A 182 18.44 10.95 3.87
C ARG A 182 18.86 10.00 4.99
N LYS A 183 19.22 10.55 6.15
CA LYS A 183 19.67 9.75 7.28
C LYS A 183 18.58 8.81 7.81
N GLN A 184 17.33 9.27 7.86
CA GLN A 184 16.19 8.43 8.26
C GLN A 184 15.97 7.30 7.26
N LEU A 185 15.89 7.61 5.97
CA LEU A 185 15.71 6.62 4.90
C LEU A 185 16.84 5.57 4.89
N GLU A 186 18.10 5.99 4.98
CA GLU A 186 19.24 5.05 5.09
C GLU A 186 19.14 4.19 6.34
N GLY A 187 18.74 4.77 7.48
CA GLY A 187 18.52 4.06 8.74
C GLY A 187 17.41 3.01 8.65
N ASP A 188 16.41 3.27 7.81
CA ASP A 188 15.27 2.38 7.54
C ASP A 188 15.52 1.41 6.37
N GLY A 189 16.75 1.36 5.85
CA GLY A 189 17.16 0.39 4.84
C GLY A 189 16.83 0.76 3.39
N ALA A 190 16.49 2.03 3.12
CA ALA A 190 16.26 2.49 1.76
C ALA A 190 17.57 2.51 0.93
N ASN A 191 17.47 2.09 -0.33
CA ASN A 191 18.57 2.18 -1.30
C ASN A 191 18.51 3.52 -2.04
N LEU A 192 19.36 4.47 -1.64
CA LEU A 192 19.40 5.80 -2.25
C LEU A 192 20.11 5.77 -3.61
N GLU A 193 19.42 6.22 -4.66
CA GLU A 193 19.93 6.25 -6.03
C GLU A 193 19.68 7.63 -6.67
N GLU A 194 20.71 8.19 -7.31
CA GLU A 194 20.62 9.49 -8.00
C GLU A 194 20.11 9.38 -9.45
N LYS A 195 19.95 8.17 -9.98
CA LYS A 195 19.56 7.92 -11.37
C LYS A 195 18.67 6.70 -11.44
N GLY A 196 17.70 6.71 -12.34
CA GLY A 196 16.78 5.60 -12.56
C GLY A 196 15.33 6.05 -12.54
N GLU A 197 14.43 5.08 -12.65
CA GLU A 197 13.01 5.28 -12.35
C GLU A 197 12.84 5.06 -10.84
N ASN A 198 12.97 6.15 -10.08
CA ASN A 198 13.05 6.10 -8.63
C ASN A 198 11.78 6.61 -7.96
N LEU A 199 11.52 6.10 -6.76
CA LEU A 199 10.61 6.75 -5.82
C LEU A 199 11.27 8.05 -5.36
N ARG A 200 10.60 9.18 -5.57
CA ARG A 200 11.15 10.51 -5.28
C ARG A 200 10.61 11.10 -3.99
N LEU A 201 11.49 11.64 -3.14
CA LEU A 201 11.11 12.51 -2.02
C LEU A 201 11.56 13.94 -2.30
N MET A 202 10.59 14.83 -2.52
CA MET A 202 10.83 16.25 -2.76
C MET A 202 10.83 16.99 -1.42
N VAL A 203 11.98 17.52 -1.06
CA VAL A 203 12.24 18.19 0.23
C VAL A 203 12.49 19.67 -0.03
N GLY A 204 11.57 20.53 0.38
CA GLY A 204 11.69 21.97 0.14
C GLY A 204 10.49 22.77 0.61
N THR A 205 10.63 24.09 0.62
CA THR A 205 9.51 24.97 0.98
C THR A 205 8.43 24.91 -0.08
N TRP A 206 7.21 25.30 0.30
CA TRP A 206 6.10 25.33 -0.64
C TRP A 206 6.37 26.25 -1.84
N GLU A 207 7.06 27.37 -1.64
CA GLU A 207 7.46 28.28 -2.74
C GLU A 207 8.31 27.58 -3.82
N GLN A 208 9.10 26.59 -3.43
CA GLN A 208 9.92 25.81 -4.35
C GLN A 208 9.10 24.72 -5.01
N ILE A 209 8.33 23.97 -4.22
CA ILE A 209 7.53 22.84 -4.69
C ILE A 209 6.38 23.29 -5.58
N SER A 210 5.75 24.44 -5.34
CA SER A 210 4.61 24.94 -6.12
C SER A 210 4.92 25.13 -7.61
N ASN A 211 6.20 25.27 -7.97
CA ASN A 211 6.65 25.42 -9.35
C ASN A 211 6.88 24.09 -10.09
N THR A 212 6.70 22.96 -9.39
CA THR A 212 6.90 21.61 -9.94
C THR A 212 5.57 21.00 -10.40
N PRO A 213 5.59 19.97 -11.27
CA PRO A 213 4.37 19.25 -11.64
C PRO A 213 3.59 18.72 -10.44
N GLU A 214 4.27 18.24 -9.40
CA GLU A 214 3.69 17.68 -8.18
C GLU A 214 3.05 18.76 -7.31
N GLY A 215 3.70 19.92 -7.17
CA GLY A 215 3.08 21.08 -6.52
C GLY A 215 1.84 21.58 -7.25
N GLN A 216 1.85 21.58 -8.59
CA GLN A 216 0.67 21.92 -9.39
C GLN A 216 -0.47 20.91 -9.25
N LYS A 217 -0.18 19.62 -9.05
CA LYS A 217 -1.20 18.61 -8.72
C LYS A 217 -1.82 18.91 -7.37
N LEU A 218 -1.02 19.25 -6.35
CA LEU A 218 -1.54 19.60 -5.02
C LEU A 218 -2.45 20.84 -5.06
N GLU A 219 -2.09 21.89 -5.81
CA GLU A 219 -2.95 23.09 -5.96
C GLU A 219 -4.30 22.80 -6.64
N LYS A 220 -4.38 21.77 -7.49
CA LYS A 220 -5.64 21.33 -8.10
C LYS A 220 -6.55 20.59 -7.11
N GLY A 221 -6.05 20.23 -5.93
CA GLY A 221 -6.82 19.66 -4.84
C GLY A 221 -6.86 18.12 -4.83
N PRO A 222 -7.69 17.55 -3.92
CA PRO A 222 -7.69 16.11 -3.65
C PRO A 222 -8.08 15.25 -4.84
N GLY A 223 -8.99 15.74 -5.69
CA GLY A 223 -9.42 15.02 -6.90
C GLY A 223 -8.31 14.76 -7.94
N VAL A 224 -7.17 15.45 -7.83
CA VAL A 224 -6.01 15.27 -8.74
C VAL A 224 -4.77 14.77 -8.01
N SER A 225 -4.57 15.18 -6.76
CA SER A 225 -3.37 14.82 -5.99
C SER A 225 -3.58 13.64 -5.04
N GLY A 226 -4.82 13.34 -4.67
CA GLY A 226 -5.15 12.45 -3.55
C GLY A 226 -4.85 13.05 -2.17
N VAL A 227 -4.39 14.30 -2.09
CA VAL A 227 -3.94 14.94 -0.85
C VAL A 227 -4.93 16.02 -0.41
N PHE A 228 -5.42 15.90 0.82
CA PHE A 228 -6.39 16.80 1.44
C PHE A 228 -5.75 18.00 2.13
N ALA A 229 -4.91 18.72 1.38
CA ALA A 229 -4.27 19.94 1.82
C ALA A 229 -4.12 20.95 0.69
N LYS A 230 -3.94 22.21 1.05
CA LYS A 230 -3.52 23.27 0.14
C LYS A 230 -2.69 24.30 0.88
N PHE A 231 -1.95 25.10 0.13
CA PHE A 231 -1.25 26.26 0.69
C PHE A 231 -1.97 27.55 0.29
N ARG A 232 -1.92 28.54 1.18
CA ARG A 232 -2.47 29.88 0.94
C ARG A 232 -1.46 30.95 1.37
N PRO A 233 -1.39 32.09 0.67
CA PRO A 233 -0.58 33.21 1.12
C PRO A 233 -1.03 33.65 2.53
N GLY A 234 -0.06 33.92 3.41
CA GLY A 234 -0.34 34.37 4.75
C GLY A 234 -0.91 35.79 4.82
N PRO A 235 -1.46 36.19 5.99
CA PRO A 235 -2.05 37.52 6.18
C PRO A 235 -1.05 38.66 5.94
N THR A 236 0.23 38.41 6.25
CA THR A 236 1.35 39.33 6.01
C THR A 236 1.64 39.51 4.53
N ALA A 237 1.52 38.45 3.73
CA ALA A 237 1.67 38.49 2.27
C ALA A 237 0.61 39.39 1.60
N ALA A 238 -0.62 39.38 2.14
CA ALA A 238 -1.70 40.25 1.68
C ALA A 238 -1.46 41.72 2.02
N THR A 239 -0.63 42.00 3.02
CA THR A 239 -0.30 43.36 3.48
C THR A 239 1.01 43.87 2.88
N TYR A 240 1.99 42.99 2.63
CA TYR A 240 3.30 43.30 2.06
C TYR A 240 3.62 42.32 0.91
N PRO A 241 3.37 42.72 -0.36
CA PRO A 241 3.71 41.90 -1.52
C PRO A 241 5.21 41.56 -1.52
N GLY A 242 5.53 40.26 -1.60
CA GLY A 242 6.91 39.75 -1.50
C GLY A 242 7.34 39.26 -0.12
N SER A 243 6.47 39.35 0.90
CA SER A 243 6.70 38.80 2.25
C SER A 243 6.04 37.43 2.49
N SER A 244 5.71 36.72 1.41
CA SER A 244 4.80 35.57 1.43
C SER A 244 5.26 34.43 2.35
N SER A 245 4.78 34.40 3.59
CA SER A 245 4.74 33.16 4.35
C SER A 245 3.54 32.37 3.86
N TRP A 246 3.76 31.23 3.23
CA TRP A 246 2.68 30.32 2.89
C TRP A 246 2.15 29.66 4.16
N HIS A 247 0.84 29.44 4.24
CA HIS A 247 0.21 28.70 5.33
C HIS A 247 -0.38 27.41 4.78
N LEU A 248 -0.11 26.32 5.48
CA LEU A 248 -0.74 25.04 5.22
C LEU A 248 -2.18 25.07 5.71
N VAL A 249 -3.09 24.60 4.87
CA VAL A 249 -4.51 24.48 5.14
C VAL A 249 -4.92 23.03 4.93
N GLY A 250 -5.42 22.38 5.99
CA GLY A 250 -5.97 21.04 5.93
C GLY A 250 -7.43 21.06 5.47
N LEU A 251 -7.78 20.06 4.68
CA LEU A 251 -9.12 19.85 4.13
C LEU A 251 -9.78 18.63 4.76
N ASP A 252 -11.11 18.63 4.81
CA ASP A 252 -11.88 17.42 5.15
C ASP A 252 -12.00 16.45 3.96
N ALA A 253 -12.66 15.31 4.16
CA ALA A 253 -12.90 14.31 3.12
C ALA A 253 -13.77 14.81 1.94
N ARG A 254 -14.39 16.00 2.05
CA ARG A 254 -15.13 16.66 0.97
C ARG A 254 -14.27 17.69 0.22
N GLY A 255 -13.02 17.86 0.62
CA GLY A 255 -12.13 18.89 0.10
C GLY A 255 -12.47 20.30 0.61
N GLU A 256 -13.33 20.42 1.62
CA GLU A 256 -13.67 21.69 2.24
C GLU A 256 -12.57 22.13 3.21
N THR A 257 -12.45 23.45 3.42
CA THR A 257 -11.40 23.99 4.29
C THR A 257 -11.82 23.89 5.75
N THR A 258 -11.08 23.10 6.53
CA THR A 258 -11.38 22.87 7.94
C THR A 258 -10.47 23.66 8.85
N ARG A 259 -9.16 23.66 8.58
CA ARG A 259 -8.17 24.28 9.48
C ARG A 259 -7.01 24.90 8.72
N SER A 260 -6.71 26.16 9.03
CA SER A 260 -5.43 26.78 8.70
C SER A 260 -4.46 26.54 9.85
N PHE A 261 -3.27 26.04 9.55
CA PHE A 261 -2.23 25.80 10.54
C PHE A 261 -1.31 27.01 10.70
N ASP A 262 -0.46 26.95 11.74
CA ASP A 262 0.56 27.95 12.00
C ASP A 262 1.60 28.01 10.86
N PRO A 263 2.35 29.13 10.72
CA PRO A 263 3.34 29.27 9.64
C PRO A 263 4.46 28.22 9.64
N ALA A 264 4.73 27.59 10.78
CA ALA A 264 5.74 26.55 10.91
C ALA A 264 5.16 25.15 10.69
N ALA A 265 3.91 25.00 10.25
CA ALA A 265 3.36 23.70 9.94
C ALA A 265 4.03 23.06 8.72
N GLY A 266 4.30 21.76 8.83
CA GLY A 266 4.85 20.90 7.79
C GLY A 266 3.81 19.91 7.25
N LEU A 267 3.99 19.49 6.01
CA LEU A 267 3.20 18.48 5.31
C LEU A 267 4.11 17.32 4.90
N VAL A 268 3.69 16.10 5.23
CA VAL A 268 4.20 14.85 4.67
C VAL A 268 3.06 14.24 3.86
N ALA A 269 3.23 14.12 2.55
CA ALA A 269 2.20 13.55 1.69
C ALA A 269 2.82 12.65 0.62
N ALA A 270 2.09 11.63 0.19
CA ALA A 270 2.47 10.79 -0.93
C ALA A 270 1.42 10.93 -2.04
N MET A 271 1.88 10.91 -3.28
CA MET A 271 1.01 10.87 -4.46
C MET A 271 1.60 9.93 -5.50
N ARG A 272 0.73 9.33 -6.29
CA ARG A 272 1.12 8.45 -7.40
C ARG A 272 0.07 8.57 -8.49
N LYS A 273 0.52 8.43 -9.74
CA LYS A 273 -0.35 8.44 -10.90
C LYS A 273 -0.03 7.22 -11.74
N ALA A 274 -1.04 6.39 -12.01
CA ALA A 274 -0.88 5.20 -12.83
C ALA A 274 0.33 4.35 -12.36
N ASP A 275 1.02 3.73 -13.31
CA ASP A 275 2.16 2.85 -13.11
C ASP A 275 3.47 3.56 -12.70
N GLU A 276 3.50 4.91 -12.63
CA GLU A 276 4.67 5.70 -12.24
C GLU A 276 5.08 5.42 -10.77
N PRO A 277 6.38 5.55 -10.42
CA PRO A 277 6.82 5.55 -9.04
C PRO A 277 6.14 6.66 -8.22
N PRO A 278 5.83 6.42 -6.93
CA PRO A 278 5.24 7.46 -6.09
C PRO A 278 6.21 8.61 -5.84
N VAL A 279 5.65 9.80 -5.65
CA VAL A 279 6.37 10.99 -5.21
C VAL A 279 5.87 11.41 -3.83
N TRP A 280 6.79 11.61 -2.91
CA TRP A 280 6.54 12.13 -1.58
C TRP A 280 6.91 13.61 -1.49
N LEU A 281 6.06 14.39 -0.85
CA LEU A 281 6.30 15.80 -0.55
C LEU A 281 6.62 15.93 0.94
N ILE A 282 7.81 16.44 1.24
CA ILE A 282 8.25 16.84 2.57
C ILE A 282 8.37 18.37 2.52
N THR A 283 7.30 19.06 2.89
CA THR A 283 7.16 20.49 2.60
C THR A 283 6.54 21.29 3.73
N GLY A 284 6.60 22.61 3.63
CA GLY A 284 6.07 23.54 4.60
C GLY A 284 6.16 24.96 4.06
N GLY A 285 5.41 25.88 4.68
CA GLY A 285 5.42 27.29 4.25
C GLY A 285 6.72 28.03 4.61
N THR A 286 7.50 27.46 5.53
CA THR A 286 8.78 27.97 6.03
C THR A 286 9.78 26.82 6.14
N GLU A 287 11.08 27.12 6.20
CA GLU A 287 12.13 26.12 6.44
C GLU A 287 11.88 25.30 7.71
N LYS A 288 11.37 25.95 8.77
CA LYS A 288 11.01 25.26 10.02
C LYS A 288 9.89 24.23 9.80
N GLY A 289 8.90 24.54 8.96
CA GLY A 289 7.86 23.58 8.59
C GLY A 289 8.38 22.40 7.80
N VAL A 290 9.31 22.62 6.87
CA VAL A 290 9.99 21.53 6.15
C VAL A 290 10.76 20.63 7.11
N GLN A 291 11.46 21.20 8.08
CA GLN A 291 12.18 20.43 9.11
C GLN A 291 11.24 19.63 10.01
N LEU A 292 10.08 20.17 10.38
CA LEU A 292 9.07 19.45 11.16
C LEU A 292 8.46 18.30 10.35
N ALA A 293 8.16 18.51 9.07
CA ALA A 293 7.73 17.44 8.17
C ALA A 293 8.78 16.33 8.05
N ALA A 294 10.06 16.69 7.86
CA ALA A 294 11.16 15.73 7.80
C ALA A 294 11.30 14.94 9.11
N ALA A 295 11.17 15.59 10.26
CA ALA A 295 11.24 14.91 11.56
C ALA A 295 10.14 13.85 11.76
N ALA A 296 8.96 14.04 11.14
CA ALA A 296 7.85 13.10 11.21
C ALA A 296 7.98 11.89 10.26
N LEU A 297 9.07 11.76 9.51
CA LEU A 297 9.37 10.52 8.78
C LEU A 297 9.82 9.42 9.75
N ASN A 298 8.85 8.84 10.46
CA ASN A 298 9.03 7.64 11.26
C ASN A 298 7.69 6.86 11.33
N PRO A 299 7.72 5.56 11.66
CA PRO A 299 6.53 4.72 11.62
C PRO A 299 5.42 5.18 12.56
N GLU A 300 5.75 5.54 13.80
CA GLU A 300 4.77 5.91 14.84
C GLU A 300 4.00 7.18 14.49
N ASP A 301 4.68 8.16 13.88
CA ASP A 301 4.06 9.42 13.49
C ASP A 301 3.15 9.30 12.27
N LEU A 302 3.50 8.43 11.31
CA LEU A 302 2.81 8.32 10.03
C LEU A 302 1.76 7.21 9.98
N GLU A 303 1.85 6.20 10.84
CA GLU A 303 0.97 5.04 10.83
C GLU A 303 -0.51 5.43 10.67
N ARG A 304 -1.21 4.72 9.76
CA ARG A 304 -2.65 4.88 9.46
C ARG A 304 -3.03 6.27 8.94
N ARG A 305 -2.10 6.99 8.29
CA ARG A 305 -2.38 8.29 7.67
C ARG A 305 -2.26 8.24 6.16
N PHE A 306 -3.19 8.89 5.47
CA PHE A 306 -3.10 9.10 4.02
C PHE A 306 -2.05 10.15 3.70
N ALA A 307 -2.13 11.29 4.40
CA ALA A 307 -1.08 12.29 4.53
C ALA A 307 -1.06 12.81 5.97
N ALA A 308 0.03 13.47 6.35
CA ALA A 308 0.23 13.97 7.71
C ALA A 308 0.58 15.45 7.70
N VAL A 309 0.01 16.19 8.65
CA VAL A 309 0.41 17.56 8.97
C VAL A 309 1.09 17.57 10.33
N VAL A 310 2.22 18.26 10.41
CA VAL A 310 2.98 18.46 11.64
C VAL A 310 2.86 19.91 12.04
N SER A 311 2.25 20.19 13.19
CA SER A 311 2.01 21.54 13.71
C SER A 311 2.12 21.51 15.23
N ASP A 312 2.78 22.49 15.82
CA ASP A 312 3.03 22.55 17.27
C ASP A 312 3.65 21.26 17.87
N GLY A 313 4.45 20.54 17.07
CA GLY A 313 5.07 19.27 17.48
C GLY A 313 4.11 18.08 17.54
N GLN A 314 2.88 18.22 17.03
CA GLN A 314 1.89 17.16 16.92
C GLN A 314 1.66 16.77 15.47
N VAL A 315 1.50 15.47 15.23
CA VAL A 315 1.17 14.92 13.92
C VAL A 315 -0.32 14.62 13.84
N SER A 316 -1.00 15.24 12.87
CA SER A 316 -2.44 15.03 12.60
C SER A 316 -2.65 14.43 11.21
N SER A 317 -3.75 13.69 11.03
CA SER A 317 -4.10 13.08 9.75
C SER A 317 -4.68 14.11 8.79
N LEU A 318 -4.48 13.85 7.51
CA LEU A 318 -5.26 14.42 6.42
C LEU A 318 -5.93 13.26 5.66
N PRO A 319 -7.22 13.36 5.30
CA PRO A 319 -8.14 14.48 5.57
C PRO A 319 -8.41 14.70 7.07
N LEU A 320 -8.86 15.93 7.39
CA LEU A 320 -9.36 16.28 8.71
C LEU A 320 -10.80 15.75 8.90
N PRO A 321 -11.21 15.47 10.15
CA PRO A 321 -12.59 15.13 10.48
C PRO A 321 -13.59 16.24 10.16
#